data_AF-A0A2N7RS64-F1
#
_entry.id   AF-A0A2N7RS64-F1
#
_cell.length_a   1.000
_cell.length_b   1.000
_cell.length_c   1.000
_cell.angle_alpha   90.00
_cell.angle_beta   90.00
_cell.angle_gamma   90.00
#
_symmetry.space_group_name_H-M   'P 1'
#
loop_
_entity.id
_entity.type
_entity.pdbx_description
1 polymer ?
#
loop_
_entity_poly.entity_id
_entity_poly.type
_entity_poly.pdbx_seq_one_letter_code
_entity_poly.pdbx_strand_id
1 'polypeptide(L)'
;MFFKNLQIYRLPARWAMTAAMLEQALVPQQFTPATSMDLVRQGWAAPRGAGAPLVHAVGGQFLLQLKTEKKLLPSTVVNQVAAARALEMEEAQGFAPGKKAMKELKERVTDELLPRAFAILTTTAVWIDPVNGWLVVDAASPAKADEVIKLLLKSVDKLPLESLRVRRSPVGAMTEWLQADESPAGFTVDQDAIMRATGESKAQVAYKRHTLEADDIRRHIAAGKQCTRLAMTWNDKISFVLDESLAIKSVKALDILRECAIGEAADERFDSDFTLMTGELAKMLTDLVEALGGDADAATPSASPAVDGQQKVERAVNLTADLYKLRARYRDVLNELYDSTVQPAVARVREHMAQTAEGAIKSALTLAKELPGGSQSADLLLVAAVEIMEPSPRPANGHEPVREQRPVLSLNGEAAGAVPPGDGSATDPLYDQAVEVVRTNQRASISLVQRHLRIGYNRAARLIESMEAAGVVKGTQGVYTVATVTGAAA
;
A
#
# COMPACT_ATOMS: atom_id res chain seq x y z
N MET A 1 2.36 31.04 -5.54
CA MET A 1 2.80 29.69 -5.07
C MET A 1 1.55 28.84 -4.85
N PHE A 2 1.54 27.55 -5.23
CA PHE A 2 0.36 26.68 -5.05
C PHE A 2 0.74 25.36 -4.37
N PHE A 3 -0.05 24.93 -3.39
CA PHE A 3 0.19 23.67 -2.67
C PHE A 3 -0.06 22.48 -3.60
N LYS A 4 0.76 21.43 -3.50
CA LYS A 4 0.67 20.28 -4.40
C LYS A 4 -0.03 19.09 -3.76
N ASN A 5 0.06 18.98 -2.44
CA ASN A 5 -0.60 17.93 -1.66
C ASN A 5 -1.09 18.56 -0.36
N LEU A 6 -2.15 18.03 0.23
CA LEU A 6 -2.72 18.59 1.45
C LEU A 6 -2.93 17.43 2.45
N GLN A 7 -2.25 17.52 3.58
CA GLN A 7 -2.64 16.80 4.79
C GLN A 7 -3.40 17.77 5.67
N ILE A 8 -4.64 17.41 6.02
CA ILE A 8 -5.60 18.32 6.64
C ILE A 8 -5.77 17.96 8.11
N TYR A 9 -5.71 18.98 8.95
CA TYR A 9 -5.92 18.90 10.39
C TYR A 9 -6.89 20.01 10.82
N ARG A 10 -7.56 19.79 11.95
CA ARG A 10 -8.51 20.72 12.54
C ARG A 10 -7.88 21.43 13.74
N LEU A 11 -8.15 22.72 13.81
CA LEU A 11 -7.89 23.57 14.96
C LEU A 11 -9.24 24.05 15.52
N PRO A 12 -9.39 24.21 16.85
CA PRO A 12 -10.59 24.80 17.42
C PRO A 12 -10.80 26.20 16.87
N ALA A 13 -12.07 26.52 16.61
CA ALA A 13 -12.46 27.82 16.09
C ALA A 13 -11.99 28.94 17.04
N ARG A 14 -11.44 30.02 16.46
CA ARG A 14 -10.89 31.18 17.18
C ARG A 14 -9.66 30.85 18.03
N TRP A 15 -8.71 30.12 17.44
CA TRP A 15 -7.39 30.00 18.04
C TRP A 15 -6.76 31.39 18.18
N ALA A 16 -6.68 31.91 19.41
CA ALA A 16 -6.26 33.28 19.73
C ALA A 16 -4.73 33.47 19.61
N MET A 17 -4.13 32.97 18.53
CA MET A 17 -2.72 33.12 18.21
C MET A 17 -2.55 34.24 17.20
N THR A 18 -1.73 35.24 17.55
CA THR A 18 -1.36 36.31 16.60
C THR A 18 -0.12 35.91 15.81
N ALA A 19 0.06 36.50 14.63
CA ALA A 19 1.26 36.26 13.80
C ALA A 19 2.57 36.55 14.58
N ALA A 20 2.59 37.62 15.38
CA ALA A 20 3.75 38.00 16.18
C ALA A 20 4.05 36.99 17.30
N MET A 21 3.02 36.47 17.99
CA MET A 21 3.20 35.44 19.02
C MET A 21 3.67 34.12 18.40
N LEU A 22 3.11 33.75 17.25
CA LEU A 22 3.53 32.56 16.52
C LEU A 22 4.99 32.69 16.08
N GLU A 23 5.40 33.85 15.56
CA GLU A 23 6.78 34.10 15.16
C GLU A 23 7.75 33.94 16.34
N GLN A 24 7.44 34.55 17.49
CA GLN A 24 8.25 34.41 18.71
C GLN A 24 8.39 32.95 19.17
N ALA A 25 7.34 32.14 19.01
CA ALA A 25 7.35 30.72 19.34
C ALA A 25 8.19 29.87 18.36
N LEU A 26 8.34 30.32 17.11
CA LEU A 26 9.08 29.61 16.07
C LEU A 26 10.58 29.95 16.06
N VAL A 27 10.98 31.13 16.52
CA VAL A 27 12.39 31.59 16.59
C VAL A 27 13.33 30.54 17.23
N PRO A 28 12.99 29.88 18.36
CA PRO A 28 13.87 28.88 18.98
C PRO A 28 14.14 27.64 18.11
N GLN A 29 13.28 27.34 17.13
CA GLN A 29 13.44 26.23 16.18
C GLN A 29 13.73 26.75 14.75
N GLN A 30 14.30 27.96 14.62
CA GLN A 30 14.71 28.50 13.33
C GLN A 30 15.73 27.56 12.65
N PHE A 31 15.63 27.45 11.32
CA PHE A 31 16.53 26.63 10.53
C PHE A 31 17.96 27.14 10.63
N THR A 32 18.85 26.26 11.09
CA THR A 32 20.30 26.42 10.98
C THR A 32 20.83 25.38 9.99
N PRO A 33 21.84 25.71 9.16
CA PRO A 33 22.49 24.73 8.30
C PRO A 33 22.99 23.52 9.09
N ALA A 34 22.93 22.34 8.47
CA ALA A 34 23.42 21.11 9.07
C ALA A 34 24.94 21.15 9.30
N THR A 35 25.41 20.62 10.42
CA THR A 35 26.86 20.50 10.66
C THR A 35 27.45 19.33 9.86
N SER A 36 28.79 19.19 9.84
CA SER A 36 29.47 18.09 9.14
C SER A 36 29.00 16.70 9.61
N MET A 37 28.49 16.57 10.84
CA MET A 37 28.07 15.31 11.46
C MET A 37 26.55 15.09 11.53
N ASP A 38 25.73 16.05 11.09
CA ASP A 38 24.27 15.89 11.10
C ASP A 38 23.79 15.19 9.82
N LEU A 39 23.09 14.06 9.99
CA LEU A 39 22.42 13.36 8.87
C LEU A 39 21.19 14.12 8.36
N VAL A 40 20.42 14.68 9.28
CA VAL A 40 19.20 15.44 9.00
C VAL A 40 19.14 16.62 9.97
N ARG A 41 18.84 17.80 9.44
CA ARG A 41 18.58 19.02 10.21
C ARG A 41 17.26 19.62 9.73
N GLN A 42 16.40 20.01 10.67
CA GLN A 42 15.09 20.58 10.37
C GLN A 42 14.92 21.89 11.16
N GLY A 43 14.22 22.86 10.58
CA GLY A 43 13.86 24.09 11.27
C GLY A 43 13.01 25.02 10.42
N TRP A 44 12.46 26.04 11.05
CA TRP A 44 11.58 27.02 10.42
C TRP A 44 12.38 28.02 9.58
N ALA A 45 11.92 28.26 8.37
CA ALA A 45 12.48 29.22 7.43
C ALA A 45 11.40 30.20 6.97
N ALA A 46 11.81 31.39 6.55
CA ALA A 46 10.91 32.40 6.04
C ALA A 46 10.34 31.99 4.66
N PRO A 47 9.00 32.01 4.46
CA PRO A 47 8.37 31.62 3.20
C PRO A 47 8.78 32.51 2.01
N ARG A 48 9.03 33.81 2.25
CA ARG A 48 9.43 34.78 1.20
C ARG A 48 10.94 34.86 0.95
N GLY A 49 11.73 33.94 1.49
CA GLY A 49 13.19 33.95 1.34
C GLY A 49 13.94 34.65 2.47
N ALA A 50 15.27 34.76 2.33
CA ALA A 50 16.15 35.20 3.41
C ALA A 50 15.89 36.66 3.81
N GLY A 51 15.64 36.90 5.10
CA GLY A 51 15.41 38.24 5.68
C GLY A 51 13.94 38.62 5.89
N ALA A 52 12.99 37.81 5.43
CA ALA A 52 11.56 37.97 5.71
C ALA A 52 11.17 37.34 7.07
N PRO A 53 10.01 37.72 7.65
CA PRO A 53 9.50 37.10 8.88
C PRO A 53 9.27 35.60 8.71
N LEU A 54 9.39 34.84 9.81
CA LEU A 54 9.18 33.39 9.81
C LEU A 54 7.72 33.00 9.55
N VAL A 55 6.81 33.91 9.91
CA VAL A 55 5.37 33.80 9.68
C VAL A 55 4.97 34.85 8.65
N HIS A 56 4.44 34.40 7.53
CA HIS A 56 3.84 35.31 6.55
C HIS A 56 2.32 35.35 6.79
N ALA A 57 1.80 36.52 7.14
CA ALA A 57 0.40 36.72 7.49
C ALA A 57 -0.31 37.65 6.50
N VAL A 58 -1.33 37.13 5.81
CA VAL A 58 -2.15 37.90 4.85
C VAL A 58 -3.61 37.53 5.03
N GLY A 59 -4.49 38.52 5.15
CA GLY A 59 -5.94 38.27 5.28
C GLY A 59 -6.35 37.42 6.50
N GLY A 60 -5.55 37.42 7.57
CA GLY A 60 -5.77 36.58 8.75
C GLY A 60 -5.33 35.12 8.58
N GLN A 61 -4.69 34.77 7.45
CA GLN A 61 -4.12 33.46 7.15
C GLN A 61 -2.63 33.46 7.44
N PHE A 62 -2.09 32.38 8.01
CA PHE A 62 -0.67 32.25 8.31
C PHE A 62 -0.01 31.21 7.41
N LEU A 63 1.14 31.54 6.84
CA LEU A 63 1.99 30.65 6.07
C LEU A 63 3.33 30.49 6.80
N LEU A 64 3.71 29.23 7.03
CA LEU A 64 4.99 28.82 7.58
C LEU A 64 5.71 27.95 6.55
N GLN A 65 7.04 27.86 6.69
CA GLN A 65 7.83 26.97 5.88
C GLN A 65 8.83 26.18 6.73
N LEU A 66 8.72 24.85 6.70
CA LEU A 66 9.71 23.97 7.29
C LEU A 66 10.79 23.67 6.25
N LYS A 67 12.04 23.96 6.58
CA LYS A 67 13.20 23.57 5.77
C LYS A 67 13.86 22.36 6.42
N THR A 68 14.01 21.30 5.63
CA THR A 68 14.69 20.06 6.00
C THR A 68 15.91 19.88 5.12
N GLU A 69 17.08 19.84 5.74
CA GLU A 69 18.35 19.52 5.12
C GLU A 69 18.69 18.07 5.45
N LYS A 70 18.83 17.23 4.43
CA LYS A 70 19.23 15.84 4.57
C LYS A 70 20.51 15.59 3.80
N LYS A 71 21.50 15.01 4.45
CA LYS A 71 22.71 14.56 3.75
C LYS A 71 22.40 13.30 2.95
N LEU A 72 22.74 13.34 1.67
CA LEU A 72 22.60 12.24 0.74
C LEU A 72 23.73 11.24 0.98
N LEU A 73 23.49 10.31 1.90
CA LEU A 73 24.33 9.15 2.11
C LEU A 73 23.51 7.87 1.87
N PRO A 74 23.48 7.36 0.63
CA PRO A 74 22.77 6.14 0.32
C PRO A 74 23.39 4.94 1.04
N SER A 75 22.55 4.05 1.58
CA SER A 75 22.99 2.83 2.25
C SER A 75 23.78 1.89 1.32
N THR A 76 23.53 1.97 0.02
CA THR A 76 24.26 1.23 -1.01
C THR A 76 25.74 1.59 -1.03
N VAL A 77 26.08 2.89 -0.96
CA VAL A 77 27.48 3.36 -0.96
C VAL A 77 28.18 2.92 0.33
N VAL A 78 27.52 3.06 1.49
CA VAL A 78 28.05 2.61 2.78
C VAL A 78 28.32 1.11 2.77
N ASN A 79 27.40 0.31 2.21
CA ASN A 79 27.56 -1.14 2.12
C ASN A 79 28.70 -1.55 1.17
N GLN A 80 28.88 -0.86 0.04
CA GLN A 80 29.97 -1.15 -0.90
C GLN A 80 31.35 -0.86 -0.29
N VAL A 81 31.51 0.31 0.34
CA VAL A 81 32.77 0.70 0.98
C VAL A 81 33.07 -0.19 2.20
N ALA A 82 32.05 -0.54 3.00
CA ALA A 82 32.22 -1.48 4.10
C ALA A 82 32.57 -2.90 3.61
N ALA A 83 32.01 -3.36 2.50
CA ALA A 83 32.36 -4.65 1.91
C ALA A 83 33.80 -4.68 1.38
N ALA A 84 34.26 -3.61 0.73
CA ALA A 84 35.65 -3.49 0.29
C ALA A 84 36.63 -3.53 1.47
N ARG A 85 36.35 -2.79 2.55
CA ARG A 85 37.16 -2.83 3.77
C ARG A 85 37.07 -4.16 4.52
N ALA A 86 35.95 -4.87 4.42
CA ALA A 86 35.81 -6.20 5.01
C ALA A 86 36.71 -7.23 4.31
N LEU A 87 36.88 -7.14 2.99
CA LEU A 87 37.82 -7.97 2.22
C LEU A 87 39.27 -7.68 2.63
N GLU A 88 39.65 -6.41 2.77
CA GLU A 88 40.99 -6.04 3.26
C GLU A 88 41.27 -6.59 4.67
N MET A 89 40.26 -6.59 5.54
CA MET A 89 40.37 -7.17 6.89
C MET A 89 40.48 -8.71 6.86
N GLU A 90 39.79 -9.36 5.93
CA GLU A 90 39.85 -10.81 5.73
C GLU A 90 41.22 -11.25 5.20
N GLU A 91 41.82 -10.48 4.27
CA GLU A 91 43.19 -10.70 3.79
C GLU A 91 44.23 -10.52 4.91
N ALA A 92 44.03 -9.53 5.80
CA ALA A 92 44.95 -9.24 6.89
C ALA A 92 44.84 -10.22 8.08
N GLN A 93 43.64 -10.70 8.39
CA GLN A 93 43.37 -11.51 9.58
C GLN A 93 43.09 -12.99 9.27
N GLY A 94 42.86 -13.34 8.00
CA GLY A 94 42.59 -14.70 7.52
C GLY A 94 41.18 -15.21 7.80
N PHE A 95 40.27 -14.38 8.32
CA PHE A 95 38.87 -14.75 8.55
C PHE A 95 37.91 -13.59 8.23
N ALA A 96 36.72 -13.95 7.73
CA ALA A 96 35.68 -12.98 7.41
C ALA A 96 35.17 -12.25 8.69
N PRO A 97 34.99 -10.92 8.65
CA PRO A 97 34.50 -10.16 9.79
C PRO A 97 33.07 -10.57 10.17
N GLY A 98 32.86 -10.90 11.46
CA GLY A 98 31.56 -11.27 11.99
C GLY A 98 30.52 -10.13 11.94
N LYS A 99 29.25 -10.45 12.21
CA LYS A 99 28.12 -9.49 12.14
C LYS A 99 28.34 -8.21 12.97
N LYS A 100 28.98 -8.31 14.14
CA LYS A 100 29.29 -7.17 15.00
C LYS A 100 30.38 -6.27 14.38
N ALA A 101 31.48 -6.87 13.93
CA ALA A 101 32.57 -6.15 13.26
C ALA A 101 32.09 -5.45 11.99
N MET A 102 31.22 -6.10 11.21
CA MET A 102 30.63 -5.50 10.00
C MET A 102 29.71 -4.31 10.33
N LYS A 103 28.99 -4.34 11.45
CA LYS A 103 28.18 -3.20 11.90
C LYS A 103 29.06 -2.02 12.31
N GLU A 104 30.08 -2.26 13.13
CA GLU A 104 31.05 -1.23 13.54
C GLU A 104 31.80 -0.63 12.34
N LEU A 105 32.12 -1.46 11.34
CA LEU A 105 32.76 -1.01 10.10
C LEU A 105 31.83 -0.08 9.30
N LYS A 106 30.54 -0.43 9.19
CA LYS A 106 29.55 0.43 8.53
C LYS A 106 29.34 1.75 9.26
N GLU A 107 29.33 1.76 10.59
CA GLU A 107 29.23 2.97 11.40
C GLU A 107 30.46 3.87 11.15
N ARG A 108 31.67 3.32 11.17
CA ARG A 108 32.90 4.06 10.87
C ARG A 108 32.93 4.63 9.44
N VAL A 109 32.51 3.83 8.46
CA VAL A 109 32.39 4.28 7.06
C VAL A 109 31.33 5.37 6.93
N THR A 110 30.24 5.30 7.70
CA THR A 110 29.21 6.33 7.73
C THR A 110 29.80 7.64 8.23
N ASP A 111 30.52 7.63 9.36
CA ASP A 111 31.13 8.82 9.94
C ASP A 111 32.19 9.46 9.03
N GLU A 112 32.91 8.65 8.24
CA GLU A 112 33.90 9.13 7.27
C GLU A 112 33.25 9.75 6.01
N LEU A 113 32.16 9.15 5.53
CA LEU A 113 31.47 9.61 4.33
C LEU A 113 30.52 10.77 4.61
N LEU A 114 30.06 10.94 5.85
CA LEU A 114 29.06 11.94 6.23
C LEU A 114 29.50 13.40 5.98
N PRO A 115 30.75 13.81 6.27
CA PRO A 115 31.25 15.15 5.92
C PRO A 115 31.34 15.39 4.41
N ARG A 116 31.51 14.32 3.62
CA ARG A 116 31.63 14.36 2.15
C ARG A 116 30.28 14.26 1.44
N ALA A 117 29.21 13.91 2.16
CA ALA A 117 27.88 13.73 1.61
C ALA A 117 27.26 15.09 1.24
N PHE A 118 26.70 15.16 0.03
CA PHE A 118 25.97 16.34 -0.44
C PHE A 118 24.69 16.56 0.37
N ALA A 119 24.35 17.80 0.67
CA ALA A 119 23.10 18.15 1.32
C ALA A 119 21.98 18.37 0.31
N ILE A 120 20.83 17.74 0.53
CA ILE A 120 19.59 18.00 -0.20
C ILE A 120 18.67 18.82 0.70
N LEU A 121 18.27 19.99 0.20
CA LEU A 121 17.31 20.86 0.85
C LEU A 121 15.91 20.56 0.34
N THR A 122 14.98 20.36 1.26
CA THR A 122 13.56 20.22 0.99
C THR A 122 12.79 21.23 1.81
N THR A 123 11.77 21.83 1.21
CA THR A 123 10.91 22.82 1.85
C THR A 123 9.48 22.30 1.87
N THR A 124 8.82 22.40 3.02
CA THR A 124 7.43 21.99 3.22
C THR A 124 6.66 23.21 3.72
N ALA A 125 5.65 23.65 2.97
CA ALA A 125 4.81 24.76 3.38
C ALA A 125 3.71 24.28 4.33
N VAL A 126 3.33 25.14 5.26
CA VAL A 126 2.22 24.90 6.20
C VAL A 126 1.33 26.13 6.19
N TRP A 127 0.05 25.92 5.91
CA TRP A 127 -0.96 26.95 5.99
C TRP A 127 -1.79 26.73 7.25
N ILE A 128 -1.97 27.79 8.03
CA ILE A 128 -2.84 27.82 9.20
C ILE A 128 -3.91 28.89 8.96
N ASP A 129 -5.16 28.45 9.04
CA ASP A 129 -6.35 29.29 8.98
C ASP A 129 -7.01 29.36 10.36
N PRO A 130 -6.71 30.41 11.15
CA PRO A 130 -7.34 30.59 12.46
C PRO A 130 -8.83 31.00 12.35
N VAL A 131 -9.29 31.44 11.17
CA VAL A 131 -10.67 31.89 10.95
C VAL A 131 -11.59 30.68 10.81
N ASN A 132 -11.27 29.77 9.89
CA ASN A 132 -12.06 28.56 9.64
C ASN A 132 -11.59 27.33 10.43
N GLY A 133 -10.46 27.43 11.14
CA GLY A 133 -9.92 26.35 11.98
C GLY A 133 -9.22 25.25 11.17
N TRP A 134 -8.48 25.61 10.13
CA TRP A 134 -7.72 24.66 9.32
C TRP A 134 -6.23 24.73 9.63
N LEU A 135 -5.59 23.57 9.66
CA LEU A 135 -4.14 23.46 9.54
C LEU A 135 -3.83 22.48 8.41
N VAL A 136 -3.13 22.96 7.39
CA VAL A 136 -2.86 22.21 6.18
C VAL A 136 -1.36 22.15 5.91
N VAL A 137 -0.82 20.95 5.73
CA VAL A 137 0.60 20.74 5.42
C VAL A 137 0.76 20.29 3.97
N ASP A 138 1.68 20.93 3.23
CA ASP A 138 2.01 20.57 1.84
C ASP A 138 2.86 19.30 1.77
N ALA A 139 2.24 18.15 2.08
CA ALA A 139 2.93 16.87 2.16
C ALA A 139 2.13 15.74 1.48
N ALA A 140 2.80 14.98 0.61
CA ALA A 140 2.20 13.81 -0.04
C ALA A 140 2.08 12.59 0.90
N SER A 141 2.85 12.57 1.99
CA SER A 141 2.92 11.46 2.95
C SER A 141 2.57 11.95 4.35
N PRO A 142 1.73 11.21 5.10
CA PRO A 142 1.43 11.52 6.50
C PRO A 142 2.68 11.62 7.37
N ALA A 143 3.68 10.76 7.15
CA ALA A 143 4.92 10.78 7.94
C ALA A 143 5.67 12.12 7.87
N LYS A 144 5.63 12.80 6.72
CA LYS A 144 6.23 14.14 6.57
C LYS A 144 5.39 15.21 7.29
N ALA A 145 4.07 15.08 7.28
CA ALA A 145 3.21 15.99 8.03
C ALA A 145 3.39 15.82 9.54
N ASP A 146 3.58 14.59 10.02
CA ASP A 146 3.88 14.31 11.42
C ASP A 146 5.20 14.95 11.87
N GLU A 147 6.23 14.99 11.02
CA GLU A 147 7.49 15.70 11.33
C GLU A 147 7.25 17.21 11.54
N VAL A 148 6.46 17.82 10.65
CA VAL A 148 6.06 19.23 10.76
C VAL A 148 5.28 19.48 12.04
N ILE A 149 4.29 18.64 12.33
CA ILE A 149 3.44 18.76 13.52
C ILE A 149 4.26 18.58 14.80
N LYS A 150 5.17 17.62 14.84
CA LYS A 150 6.07 17.41 15.99
C LYS A 150 6.91 18.67 16.25
N LEU A 151 7.43 19.31 15.21
CA LEU A 151 8.18 20.55 15.39
C LEU A 151 7.28 21.71 15.82
N LEU A 152 6.07 21.79 15.29
CA LEU A 152 5.08 22.81 15.65
C LEU A 152 4.64 22.67 17.12
N LEU A 153 4.37 21.45 17.59
CA LEU A 153 4.06 21.13 18.98
C LEU A 153 5.23 21.41 19.93
N LYS A 154 6.47 21.32 19.45
CA LYS A 154 7.66 21.69 20.21
C LYS A 154 7.86 23.20 20.30
N SER A 155 7.47 23.93 19.26
CA SER A 155 7.55 25.40 19.22
C SER A 155 6.41 26.08 19.97
N VAL A 156 5.19 25.57 19.83
CA VAL A 156 3.97 26.16 20.36
C VAL A 156 3.44 25.29 21.50
N ASP A 157 3.50 25.81 22.73
CA ASP A 157 2.94 25.11 23.88
C ASP A 157 1.41 24.99 23.76
N LYS A 158 0.88 23.79 24.03
CA LYS A 158 -0.55 23.47 23.99
C LYS A 158 -1.27 23.83 22.68
N LEU A 159 -0.73 23.42 21.53
CA LEU A 159 -1.48 23.50 20.27
C LEU A 159 -2.64 22.47 20.28
N PRO A 160 -3.92 22.90 20.27
CA PRO A 160 -5.07 22.00 20.21
C PRO A 160 -5.28 21.51 18.79
N LEU A 161 -4.48 20.53 18.36
CA LEU A 161 -4.55 19.96 17.02
C LEU A 161 -5.31 18.64 17.03
N GLU A 162 -6.32 18.54 16.16
CA GLU A 162 -7.09 17.31 15.96
C GLU A 162 -6.97 16.83 14.51
N SER A 163 -7.05 15.52 14.31
CA SER A 163 -7.17 14.95 12.95
C SER A 163 -8.58 15.18 12.44
N LEU A 164 -8.72 15.57 11.17
CA LEU A 164 -10.03 15.75 10.54
C LEU A 164 -10.82 14.44 10.58
N ARG A 165 -12.02 14.47 11.15
CA ARG A 165 -12.97 13.35 11.17
C ARG A 165 -14.25 13.76 10.49
N VAL A 166 -14.66 12.96 9.52
CA VAL A 166 -15.90 13.13 8.78
C VAL A 166 -16.93 12.07 9.20
N ARG A 167 -18.22 12.39 9.06
CA ARG A 167 -19.29 11.46 9.46
C ARG A 167 -19.39 10.22 8.57
N ARG A 168 -19.13 10.36 7.26
CA ARG A 168 -19.13 9.25 6.31
C ARG A 168 -17.72 8.82 5.97
N SER A 169 -17.47 7.52 5.91
CA SER A 169 -16.18 7.01 5.44
C SER A 169 -15.88 7.50 4.02
N PRO A 170 -14.70 8.07 3.73
CA PRO A 170 -14.33 8.55 2.40
C PRO A 170 -14.44 7.45 1.34
N VAL A 171 -14.02 6.22 1.69
CA VAL A 171 -14.11 5.04 0.82
C VAL A 171 -15.57 4.73 0.49
N GLY A 172 -16.46 4.81 1.47
CA GLY A 172 -17.89 4.61 1.29
C GLY A 172 -18.51 5.68 0.38
N ALA A 173 -18.24 6.96 0.68
CA ALA A 173 -18.74 8.09 -0.10
C ALA A 173 -18.26 8.05 -1.56
N MET A 174 -16.96 7.85 -1.79
CA MET A 174 -16.41 7.74 -3.15
C MET A 174 -17.00 6.56 -3.93
N THR A 175 -17.22 5.42 -3.27
CA THR A 175 -17.83 4.25 -3.91
C THR A 175 -19.28 4.52 -4.28
N GLU A 176 -20.02 5.24 -3.44
CA GLU A 176 -21.41 5.64 -3.69
C GLU A 176 -21.53 6.63 -4.84
N TRP A 177 -20.67 7.65 -4.91
CA TRP A 177 -20.66 8.62 -6.02
C TRP A 177 -20.43 7.93 -7.36
N LEU A 178 -19.49 6.98 -7.40
CA LEU A 178 -19.21 6.17 -8.58
C LEU A 178 -20.33 5.18 -8.93
N GLN A 179 -21.08 4.68 -7.93
CA GLN A 179 -22.18 3.75 -8.16
C GLN A 179 -23.45 4.46 -8.68
N ALA A 180 -23.75 5.62 -8.10
CA ALA A 180 -24.90 6.45 -8.45
C ALA A 180 -24.70 7.23 -9.75
N ASP A 181 -23.45 7.37 -10.21
CA ASP A 181 -23.06 8.27 -11.31
C ASP A 181 -23.46 9.73 -11.02
N GLU A 182 -23.54 10.07 -9.72
CA GLU A 182 -23.92 11.38 -9.21
C GLU A 182 -22.79 11.88 -8.30
N SER A 183 -22.14 12.96 -8.72
CA SER A 183 -21.11 13.62 -7.94
C SER A 183 -21.71 14.62 -6.94
N PRO A 184 -21.04 14.89 -5.81
CA PRO A 184 -21.48 15.91 -4.87
C PRO A 184 -21.57 17.30 -5.53
N ALA A 185 -22.42 18.15 -4.98
CA ALA A 185 -22.57 19.53 -5.46
C ALA A 185 -21.21 20.25 -5.52
N GLY A 186 -20.89 20.83 -6.68
CA GLY A 186 -19.63 21.54 -6.92
C GLY A 186 -18.43 20.66 -7.25
N PHE A 187 -18.58 19.33 -7.26
CA PHE A 187 -17.53 18.40 -7.67
C PHE A 187 -17.91 17.64 -8.94
N THR A 188 -16.91 17.39 -9.77
CA THR A 188 -16.99 16.50 -10.94
C THR A 188 -15.95 15.39 -10.80
N VAL A 189 -16.29 14.18 -11.23
CA VAL A 189 -15.37 13.03 -11.17
C VAL A 189 -14.48 13.03 -12.41
N ASP A 190 -13.17 12.88 -12.22
CA ASP A 190 -12.18 12.81 -13.29
C ASP A 190 -11.95 11.36 -13.76
N GLN A 191 -11.02 11.18 -14.71
CA GLN A 191 -10.71 9.90 -15.38
C GLN A 191 -9.76 8.96 -14.61
N ASP A 192 -9.33 9.35 -13.41
CA ASP A 192 -8.34 8.62 -12.62
C ASP A 192 -9.00 8.09 -11.33
N ALA A 193 -9.04 6.77 -11.16
CA ALA A 193 -9.59 6.14 -9.96
C ALA A 193 -8.87 4.83 -9.63
N ILE A 194 -8.79 4.50 -8.34
CA ILE A 194 -8.23 3.23 -7.87
C ILE A 194 -9.24 2.51 -6.99
N MET A 195 -9.62 1.31 -7.42
CA MET A 195 -10.53 0.43 -6.70
C MET A 195 -9.77 -0.78 -6.14
N ARG A 196 -10.04 -1.15 -4.89
CA ARG A 196 -9.41 -2.30 -4.21
C ARG A 196 -10.48 -3.24 -3.66
N ALA A 197 -10.27 -4.54 -3.80
CA ALA A 197 -11.09 -5.56 -3.18
C ALA A 197 -10.92 -5.57 -1.64
N THR A 198 -12.00 -5.83 -0.92
CA THR A 198 -12.02 -5.91 0.55
C THR A 198 -11.42 -7.22 1.10
N GLY A 199 -11.18 -8.22 0.25
CA GLY A 199 -10.61 -9.52 0.64
C GLY A 199 -9.08 -9.55 0.79
N GLU A 200 -8.56 -10.66 1.36
CA GLU A 200 -7.14 -10.90 1.64
C GLU A 200 -6.23 -10.79 0.40
N SER A 201 -6.79 -11.07 -0.79
CA SER A 201 -6.09 -10.96 -2.08
C SER A 201 -5.69 -9.52 -2.46
N LYS A 202 -6.26 -8.47 -1.82
CA LYS A 202 -6.03 -7.04 -2.12
C LYS A 202 -6.02 -6.69 -3.62
N ALA A 203 -6.79 -7.42 -4.42
CA ALA A 203 -6.85 -7.23 -5.86
C ALA A 203 -7.24 -5.77 -6.18
N GLN A 204 -6.50 -5.13 -7.07
CA GLN A 204 -6.62 -3.71 -7.35
C GLN A 204 -6.85 -3.48 -8.84
N VAL A 205 -7.77 -2.57 -9.16
CA VAL A 205 -7.99 -2.03 -10.50
C VAL A 205 -7.65 -0.55 -10.44
N ALA A 206 -6.81 -0.08 -11.37
CA ALA A 206 -6.40 1.31 -11.46
C ALA A 206 -6.76 1.85 -12.85
N TYR A 207 -7.65 2.83 -12.88
CA TYR A 207 -7.99 3.61 -14.05
C TYR A 207 -7.07 4.82 -14.13
N LYS A 208 -6.48 5.04 -15.30
CA LYS A 208 -5.61 6.17 -15.56
C LYS A 208 -5.90 6.72 -16.95
N ARG A 209 -6.36 7.96 -17.03
CA ARG A 209 -6.80 8.63 -18.27
C ARG A 209 -7.83 7.79 -19.02
N HIS A 210 -8.75 7.19 -18.29
CA HIS A 210 -9.81 6.37 -18.85
C HIS A 210 -11.17 6.90 -18.40
N THR A 211 -12.11 7.05 -19.33
CA THR A 211 -13.47 7.43 -18.99
C THR A 211 -14.06 6.35 -18.09
N LEU A 212 -14.55 6.77 -16.93
CA LEU A 212 -15.14 5.89 -15.94
C LEU A 212 -16.55 5.52 -16.38
N GLU A 213 -16.71 4.40 -17.09
CA GLU A 213 -18.04 3.90 -17.48
C GLU A 213 -18.77 3.32 -16.27
N ALA A 214 -19.97 3.85 -15.99
CA ALA A 214 -20.76 3.47 -14.82
C ALA A 214 -21.06 1.95 -14.77
N ASP A 215 -21.22 1.30 -15.92
CA ASP A 215 -21.51 -0.15 -15.98
C ASP A 215 -20.32 -1.01 -15.53
N ASP A 216 -19.10 -0.66 -15.95
CA ASP A 216 -17.90 -1.40 -15.56
C ASP A 216 -17.53 -1.16 -14.09
N ILE A 217 -17.73 0.06 -13.61
CA ILE A 217 -17.62 0.39 -12.19
C ILE A 217 -18.61 -0.44 -11.38
N ARG A 218 -19.90 -0.45 -11.76
CA ARG A 218 -20.94 -1.21 -11.05
C ARG A 218 -20.60 -2.70 -10.97
N ARG A 219 -20.06 -3.30 -12.04
CA ARG A 219 -19.57 -4.70 -12.03
C ARG A 219 -18.43 -4.89 -11.03
N HIS A 220 -17.50 -3.94 -10.94
CA HIS A 220 -16.41 -4.00 -9.98
C HIS A 220 -16.84 -3.82 -8.53
N ILE A 221 -17.81 -2.93 -8.27
CA ILE A 221 -18.42 -2.74 -6.95
C ILE A 221 -19.19 -4.00 -6.53
N ALA A 222 -19.98 -4.58 -7.44
CA ALA A 222 -20.68 -5.85 -7.21
C ALA A 222 -19.72 -7.01 -6.91
N ALA A 223 -18.52 -6.99 -7.49
CA ALA A 223 -17.43 -7.92 -7.18
C ALA A 223 -16.70 -7.62 -5.85
N GLY A 224 -17.20 -6.70 -5.03
CA GLY A 224 -16.66 -6.37 -3.71
C GLY A 224 -15.44 -5.42 -3.73
N LYS A 225 -15.25 -4.63 -4.80
CA LYS A 225 -14.20 -3.61 -4.86
C LYS A 225 -14.73 -2.26 -4.39
N GLN A 226 -13.97 -1.56 -3.56
CA GLN A 226 -14.28 -0.23 -3.07
C GLN A 226 -13.30 0.79 -3.65
N CYS A 227 -13.76 2.04 -3.81
CA CYS A 227 -12.92 3.13 -4.29
C CYS A 227 -12.00 3.64 -3.18
N THR A 228 -10.69 3.47 -3.36
CA THR A 228 -9.66 3.94 -2.42
C THR A 228 -9.09 5.29 -2.81
N ARG A 229 -9.07 5.61 -4.11
CA ARG A 229 -8.65 6.92 -4.61
C ARG A 229 -9.53 7.36 -5.75
N LEU A 230 -9.90 8.64 -5.74
CA LEU A 230 -10.74 9.24 -6.76
C LEU A 230 -10.17 10.61 -7.14
N ALA A 231 -9.88 10.81 -8.42
CA ALA A 231 -9.59 12.12 -8.96
C ALA A 231 -10.90 12.88 -9.18
N MET A 232 -10.91 14.14 -8.79
CA MET A 232 -12.08 15.01 -8.85
C MET A 232 -11.64 16.45 -9.16
N THR A 233 -12.53 17.19 -9.80
CA THR A 233 -12.38 18.61 -10.03
C THR A 233 -13.46 19.38 -9.28
N TRP A 234 -13.08 20.40 -8.52
CA TRP A 234 -14.00 21.28 -7.80
C TRP A 234 -14.24 22.58 -8.59
N ASN A 235 -15.51 22.86 -8.91
CA ASN A 235 -16.01 24.05 -9.59
C ASN A 235 -15.20 24.47 -10.84
N ASP A 236 -14.62 23.50 -11.57
CA ASP A 236 -13.71 23.73 -12.71
C ASP A 236 -12.48 24.61 -12.38
N LYS A 237 -12.15 24.74 -11.09
CA LYS A 237 -11.03 25.55 -10.57
C LYS A 237 -9.87 24.72 -10.08
N ILE A 238 -10.13 23.64 -9.35
CA ILE A 238 -9.09 22.85 -8.68
C ILE A 238 -9.29 21.37 -8.98
N SER A 239 -8.35 20.75 -9.68
CA SER A 239 -8.29 19.28 -9.85
C SER A 239 -7.39 18.67 -8.79
N PHE A 240 -7.83 17.60 -8.15
CA PHE A 240 -7.10 16.90 -7.10
C PHE A 240 -7.47 15.42 -7.03
N VAL A 241 -6.69 14.65 -6.27
CA VAL A 241 -6.96 13.23 -6.01
C VAL A 241 -7.22 13.04 -4.52
N LEU A 242 -8.43 12.60 -4.18
CA LEU A 242 -8.80 12.22 -2.82
C LEU A 242 -8.37 10.79 -2.52
N ASP A 243 -7.77 10.57 -1.34
CA ASP A 243 -7.38 9.25 -0.84
C ASP A 243 -8.30 8.79 0.30
N GLU A 244 -8.26 7.49 0.60
CA GLU A 244 -9.05 6.84 1.68
C GLU A 244 -8.79 7.45 3.07
N SER A 245 -7.61 8.03 3.26
CA SER A 245 -7.17 8.66 4.50
C SER A 245 -7.50 10.16 4.59
N LEU A 246 -8.39 10.70 3.74
CA LEU A 246 -8.66 12.14 3.58
C LEU A 246 -7.46 12.97 3.11
N ALA A 247 -6.39 12.34 2.65
CA ALA A 247 -5.27 13.05 2.07
C ALA A 247 -5.63 13.52 0.66
N ILE A 248 -5.36 14.79 0.35
CA ILE A 248 -5.55 15.34 -0.99
C ILE A 248 -4.19 15.35 -1.69
N LYS A 249 -4.09 14.75 -2.87
CA LYS A 249 -2.86 14.60 -3.64
C LYS A 249 -2.97 15.25 -5.00
N SER A 250 -1.83 15.67 -5.55
CA SER A 250 -1.74 16.22 -6.92
C SER A 250 -2.72 17.37 -7.18
N VAL A 251 -2.82 18.30 -6.25
CA VAL A 251 -3.64 19.51 -6.40
C VAL A 251 -3.09 20.36 -7.56
N LYS A 252 -3.97 20.73 -8.49
CA LYS A 252 -3.67 21.58 -9.65
C LYS A 252 -4.74 22.67 -9.76
N ALA A 253 -4.31 23.91 -9.65
CA ALA A 253 -5.12 25.06 -10.08
C ALA A 253 -5.28 25.04 -11.60
N LEU A 254 -6.52 25.08 -12.07
CA LEU A 254 -6.89 25.23 -13.47
C LEU A 254 -6.79 26.70 -13.91
N ASP A 255 -6.69 26.94 -15.21
CA ASP A 255 -6.17 28.20 -15.78
C ASP A 255 -7.01 29.45 -15.45
N ILE A 256 -8.26 29.30 -15.02
CA ILE A 256 -9.12 30.40 -14.54
C ILE A 256 -8.46 31.16 -13.35
N LEU A 257 -7.62 30.49 -12.55
CA LEU A 257 -6.90 31.10 -11.43
C LEU A 257 -5.57 31.76 -11.85
N ARG A 258 -5.06 31.50 -13.06
CA ARG A 258 -3.74 32.00 -13.51
C ARG A 258 -3.79 33.36 -14.20
N GLU A 259 -4.96 33.77 -14.70
CA GLU A 259 -5.11 35.01 -15.47
C GLU A 259 -4.98 36.29 -14.64
N CYS A 260 -5.06 36.22 -13.30
CA CYS A 260 -4.93 37.39 -12.42
C CYS A 260 -3.48 37.87 -12.18
N ALA A 261 -2.45 37.20 -12.69
CA ALA A 261 -1.06 37.41 -12.26
C ALA A 261 -0.14 38.14 -13.25
N ILE A 262 -0.68 38.90 -14.21
CA ILE A 262 0.13 39.62 -15.21
C ILE A 262 0.22 41.10 -14.83
N GLY A 263 1.23 41.50 -14.04
CA GLY A 263 1.58 42.93 -13.91
C GLY A 263 2.31 43.41 -12.65
N GLU A 264 2.21 42.73 -11.51
CA GLU A 264 2.60 43.34 -10.20
C GLU A 264 4.08 43.10 -9.79
N ALA A 265 4.57 43.70 -8.71
CA ALA A 265 5.88 43.37 -8.14
C ALA A 265 5.89 41.93 -7.57
N ALA A 266 7.06 41.27 -7.51
CA ALA A 266 7.15 39.86 -7.11
C ALA A 266 6.55 39.56 -5.71
N ASP A 267 6.63 40.53 -4.80
CA ASP A 267 6.08 40.45 -3.45
C ASP A 267 4.55 40.56 -3.44
N GLU A 268 3.98 41.52 -4.17
CA GLU A 268 2.54 41.71 -4.30
C GLU A 268 1.89 40.51 -5.01
N ARG A 269 2.56 39.96 -6.03
CA ARG A 269 2.13 38.72 -6.69
C ARG A 269 2.06 37.55 -5.72
N PHE A 270 3.02 37.43 -4.80
CA PHE A 270 3.03 36.34 -3.82
C PHE A 270 1.84 36.45 -2.86
N ASP A 271 1.57 37.64 -2.35
CA ASP A 271 0.48 37.90 -1.41
C ASP A 271 -0.89 37.74 -2.09
N SER A 272 -1.03 38.20 -3.33
CA SER A 272 -2.21 38.00 -4.18
C SER A 272 -2.46 36.51 -4.48
N ASP A 273 -1.43 35.79 -4.94
CA ASP A 273 -1.49 34.33 -5.17
C ASP A 273 -1.89 33.57 -3.90
N PHE A 274 -1.31 33.93 -2.76
CA PHE A 274 -1.55 33.27 -1.49
C PHE A 274 -2.98 33.51 -0.99
N THR A 275 -3.47 34.75 -1.11
CA THR A 275 -4.85 35.10 -0.76
C THR A 275 -5.85 34.35 -1.64
N LEU A 276 -5.60 34.30 -2.94
CA LEU A 276 -6.43 33.55 -3.88
C LEU A 276 -6.43 32.04 -3.57
N MET A 277 -5.25 31.46 -3.36
CA MET A 277 -5.09 30.04 -3.05
C MET A 277 -5.82 29.67 -1.75
N THR A 278 -5.58 30.38 -0.66
CA THR A 278 -6.18 30.09 0.65
C THR A 278 -7.69 30.28 0.65
N GLY A 279 -8.20 31.31 -0.03
CA GLY A 279 -9.63 31.55 -0.19
C GLY A 279 -10.36 30.43 -0.95
N GLU A 280 -9.78 29.95 -2.05
CA GLU A 280 -10.38 28.86 -2.83
C GLU A 280 -10.21 27.50 -2.15
N LEU A 281 -9.04 27.22 -1.54
CA LEU A 281 -8.82 25.99 -0.78
C LEU A 281 -9.74 25.91 0.45
N ALA A 282 -9.97 27.00 1.18
CA ALA A 282 -10.87 27.01 2.33
C ALA A 282 -12.32 26.65 1.93
N LYS A 283 -12.81 27.19 0.80
CA LYS A 283 -14.14 26.86 0.26
C LYS A 283 -14.20 25.40 -0.20
N MET A 284 -13.22 24.96 -0.99
CA MET A 284 -13.13 23.57 -1.45
C MET A 284 -13.10 22.58 -0.27
N LEU A 285 -12.34 22.87 0.79
CA LEU A 285 -12.29 22.02 1.98
C LEU A 285 -13.63 21.99 2.73
N THR A 286 -14.32 23.12 2.82
CA THR A 286 -15.64 23.21 3.45
C THR A 286 -16.67 22.39 2.68
N ASP A 287 -16.75 22.59 1.36
CA ASP A 287 -17.65 21.85 0.47
C ASP A 287 -17.33 20.34 0.48
N LEU A 288 -16.05 19.97 0.53
CA LEU A 288 -15.61 18.57 0.60
C LEU A 288 -16.04 17.91 1.91
N VAL A 289 -15.87 18.59 3.05
CA VAL A 289 -16.33 18.07 4.34
C VAL A 289 -17.85 17.94 4.37
N GLU A 290 -18.58 18.90 3.80
CA GLU A 290 -20.04 18.82 3.65
C GLU A 290 -20.46 17.62 2.79
N ALA A 291 -19.80 17.40 1.64
CA ALA A 291 -20.03 16.25 0.77
C ALA A 291 -19.77 14.90 1.48
N LEU A 292 -18.82 14.87 2.42
CA LEU A 292 -18.50 13.70 3.26
C LEU A 292 -19.40 13.57 4.51
N GLY A 293 -20.49 14.35 4.58
CA GLY A 293 -21.49 14.27 5.64
C GLY A 293 -21.19 15.18 6.85
N GLY A 294 -20.27 16.13 6.72
CA GLY A 294 -19.92 17.11 7.73
C GLY A 294 -18.88 16.63 8.75
N ASP A 295 -18.46 17.54 9.62
CA ASP A 295 -17.56 17.24 10.73
C ASP A 295 -18.24 16.26 11.72
N ALA A 296 -17.50 15.23 12.11
CA ALA A 296 -17.89 14.36 13.20
C ALA A 296 -17.36 14.96 14.51
N ASP A 297 -18.26 15.54 15.32
CA ASP A 297 -17.90 16.02 16.66
C ASP A 297 -17.27 14.89 17.48
N ALA A 298 -16.17 15.20 18.18
CA ALA A 298 -15.48 14.28 19.10
C ALA A 298 -16.40 13.70 20.19
N ALA A 299 -17.59 14.30 20.41
CA ALA A 299 -18.58 13.89 21.40
C ALA A 299 -19.56 12.80 20.94
N THR A 300 -19.59 12.45 19.65
CA THR A 300 -20.36 11.29 19.20
C THR A 300 -19.40 10.11 19.12
N PRO A 301 -19.45 9.13 20.04
CA PRO A 301 -18.65 7.94 19.89
C PRO A 301 -19.09 7.24 18.60
N SER A 302 -18.27 7.32 17.56
CA SER A 302 -18.35 6.38 16.47
C SER A 302 -18.20 5.01 17.10
N ALA A 303 -19.25 4.19 17.01
CA ALA A 303 -19.13 2.76 17.30
C ALA A 303 -18.18 2.15 16.26
N SER A 304 -16.90 2.20 16.57
CA SER A 304 -15.82 1.44 15.96
C SER A 304 -14.74 1.33 17.03
N PRO A 305 -14.41 0.12 17.50
CA PRO A 305 -13.58 -0.04 18.69
C PRO A 305 -12.18 0.53 18.47
N ALA A 306 -11.68 1.15 19.53
CA ALA A 306 -10.37 1.74 19.65
C ALA A 306 -9.24 0.86 19.08
N VAL A 307 -8.27 1.53 18.47
CA VAL A 307 -7.10 1.03 17.74
C VAL A 307 -6.13 0.20 18.61
N ASP A 308 -6.28 0.19 19.94
CA ASP A 308 -5.54 -0.73 20.83
C ASP A 308 -6.12 -2.15 20.85
N GLY A 309 -7.40 -2.29 20.50
CA GLY A 309 -8.06 -3.57 20.28
C GLY A 309 -7.66 -4.20 18.96
N GLN A 310 -7.38 -3.41 17.91
CA GLN A 310 -7.08 -3.93 16.57
C GLN A 310 -5.81 -4.77 16.52
N GLN A 311 -4.74 -4.45 17.26
CA GLN A 311 -3.57 -5.34 17.28
C GLN A 311 -3.82 -6.67 18.01
N LYS A 312 -4.65 -6.67 19.06
CA LYS A 312 -5.01 -7.90 19.79
C LYS A 312 -6.10 -8.71 19.09
N VAL A 313 -7.05 -8.03 18.43
CA VAL A 313 -8.14 -8.60 17.64
C VAL A 313 -7.60 -9.08 16.29
N GLU A 314 -6.73 -8.34 15.60
CA GLU A 314 -6.01 -8.87 14.42
C GLU A 314 -5.12 -10.05 14.80
N ARG A 315 -4.42 -10.02 15.95
CA ARG A 315 -3.69 -11.21 16.43
C ARG A 315 -4.63 -12.36 16.74
N ALA A 316 -5.78 -12.12 17.38
CA ALA A 316 -6.76 -13.16 17.71
C ALA A 316 -7.47 -13.71 16.46
N VAL A 317 -7.81 -12.85 15.50
CA VAL A 317 -8.45 -13.16 14.20
C VAL A 317 -7.46 -13.83 13.26
N ASN A 318 -6.20 -13.40 13.22
CA ASN A 318 -5.13 -14.11 12.50
C ASN A 318 -4.85 -15.45 13.16
N LEU A 319 -4.83 -15.54 14.49
CA LEU A 319 -4.72 -16.82 15.18
C LEU A 319 -5.93 -17.70 14.84
N THR A 320 -7.16 -17.18 14.79
CA THR A 320 -8.32 -17.99 14.37
C THR A 320 -8.22 -18.42 12.92
N ALA A 321 -7.88 -17.51 11.99
CA ALA A 321 -7.73 -17.81 10.56
C ALA A 321 -6.58 -18.79 10.29
N ASP A 322 -5.45 -18.63 10.98
CA ASP A 322 -4.30 -19.54 10.91
C ASP A 322 -4.66 -20.90 11.50
N LEU A 323 -5.46 -20.95 12.59
CA LEU A 323 -5.98 -22.20 13.14
C LEU A 323 -6.96 -22.89 12.20
N TYR A 324 -7.81 -22.15 11.47
CA TYR A 324 -8.67 -22.71 10.42
C TYR A 324 -7.86 -23.22 9.20
N LYS A 325 -6.82 -22.49 8.78
CA LYS A 325 -5.88 -22.93 7.72
C LYS A 325 -5.10 -24.18 8.15
N LEU A 326 -4.70 -24.25 9.41
CA LEU A 326 -4.00 -25.40 10.01
C LEU A 326 -4.93 -26.61 10.12
N ARG A 327 -6.17 -26.41 10.59
CA ARG A 327 -7.22 -27.43 10.63
C ARG A 327 -7.52 -28.00 9.24
N ALA A 328 -7.65 -27.15 8.22
CA ALA A 328 -7.83 -27.59 6.84
C ALA A 328 -6.65 -28.45 6.35
N ARG A 329 -5.42 -28.01 6.61
CA ARG A 329 -4.20 -28.76 6.25
C ARG A 329 -4.16 -30.17 6.87
N TYR A 330 -4.55 -30.32 8.13
CA TYR A 330 -4.59 -31.63 8.78
C TYR A 330 -5.76 -32.50 8.31
N ARG A 331 -6.90 -31.91 7.90
CA ARG A 331 -8.04 -32.64 7.35
C ARG A 331 -7.80 -33.14 5.92
N ASP A 332 -7.03 -32.41 5.12
CA ASP A 332 -6.65 -32.83 3.76
C ASP A 332 -5.73 -34.08 3.76
N VAL A 333 -5.23 -34.50 4.93
CA VAL A 333 -4.51 -35.75 5.13
C VAL A 333 -5.52 -36.87 5.39
N LEU A 334 -5.44 -37.96 4.62
CA LEU A 334 -6.23 -39.22 4.72
C LEU A 334 -6.98 -39.40 6.05
N ASN A 335 -8.28 -39.71 5.98
CA ASN A 335 -9.15 -39.89 7.16
C ASN A 335 -8.53 -40.77 8.26
N GLU A 336 -7.80 -41.84 7.90
CA GLU A 336 -7.09 -42.71 8.84
C GLU A 336 -5.93 -42.02 9.58
N LEU A 337 -5.18 -41.16 8.89
CA LEU A 337 -4.11 -40.36 9.48
C LEU A 337 -4.68 -39.30 10.41
N TYR A 338 -5.77 -38.62 10.01
CA TYR A 338 -6.46 -37.65 10.87
C TYR A 338 -6.96 -38.30 12.17
N ASP A 339 -7.55 -39.49 12.10
CA ASP A 339 -7.98 -40.25 13.27
C ASP A 339 -6.79 -40.68 14.15
N SER A 340 -5.63 -40.99 13.57
CA SER A 340 -4.42 -41.34 14.33
C SER A 340 -3.69 -40.15 14.97
N THR A 341 -3.84 -38.92 14.43
CA THR A 341 -3.07 -37.75 14.88
C THR A 341 -3.90 -36.71 15.64
N VAL A 342 -5.12 -36.42 15.20
CA VAL A 342 -5.94 -35.32 15.76
C VAL A 342 -6.87 -35.84 16.87
N GLN A 343 -7.44 -37.04 16.74
CA GLN A 343 -8.33 -37.59 17.78
C GLN A 343 -7.63 -37.80 19.15
N PRO A 344 -6.36 -38.24 19.23
CA PRO A 344 -5.67 -38.32 20.51
C PRO A 344 -5.48 -36.94 21.16
N ALA A 345 -5.24 -35.90 20.37
CA ALA A 345 -5.13 -34.53 20.87
C ALA A 345 -6.50 -33.99 21.34
N VAL A 346 -7.58 -34.29 20.62
CA VAL A 346 -8.97 -33.98 21.03
C VAL A 346 -9.33 -34.68 22.35
N ALA A 347 -8.98 -35.95 22.50
CA ALA A 347 -9.20 -36.68 23.75
C ALA A 347 -8.45 -36.03 24.93
N ARG A 348 -7.19 -35.65 24.72
CA ARG A 348 -6.36 -34.98 25.74
C ARG A 348 -6.90 -33.61 26.16
N VAL A 349 -7.39 -32.81 25.20
CA VAL A 349 -8.03 -31.52 25.50
C VAL A 349 -9.35 -31.73 26.24
N ARG A 350 -10.18 -32.71 25.84
CA ARG A 350 -11.43 -33.05 26.55
C ARG A 350 -11.21 -33.54 27.97
N GLU A 351 -10.17 -34.35 28.20
CA GLU A 351 -9.81 -34.82 29.53
C GLU A 351 -9.40 -33.65 30.43
N HIS A 352 -8.59 -32.72 29.93
CA HIS A 352 -8.21 -31.53 30.68
C HIS A 352 -9.40 -30.59 30.93
N MET A 353 -10.31 -30.44 29.96
CA MET A 353 -11.58 -29.71 30.15
C MET A 353 -12.42 -30.33 31.27
N ALA A 354 -12.51 -31.67 31.34
CA ALA A 354 -13.25 -32.37 32.37
C ALA A 354 -12.65 -32.20 33.78
N GLN A 355 -11.31 -32.10 33.87
CA GLN A 355 -10.60 -31.92 35.14
C GLN A 355 -10.64 -30.46 35.65
N THR A 356 -10.69 -29.47 34.77
CA THR A 356 -10.55 -28.04 35.11
C THR A 356 -11.82 -27.22 34.98
N ALA A 357 -12.87 -27.78 34.36
CA ALA A 357 -14.12 -27.08 33.99
C ALA A 357 -13.91 -25.84 33.10
N GLU A 358 -12.76 -25.72 32.42
CA GLU A 358 -12.45 -24.63 31.49
C GLU A 358 -12.92 -24.93 30.05
N GLY A 359 -13.13 -23.87 29.25
CA GLY A 359 -13.51 -23.99 27.83
C GLY A 359 -12.35 -24.47 26.93
N ALA A 360 -12.69 -25.10 25.80
CA ALA A 360 -11.75 -25.84 24.93
C ALA A 360 -10.50 -25.06 24.50
N ILE A 361 -10.65 -23.79 24.12
CA ILE A 361 -9.51 -22.93 23.70
C ILE A 361 -8.55 -22.68 24.87
N LYS A 362 -9.07 -22.45 26.08
CA LYS A 362 -8.27 -22.15 27.26
C LYS A 362 -7.49 -23.39 27.71
N SER A 363 -8.15 -24.55 27.74
CA SER A 363 -7.52 -25.83 28.05
C SER A 363 -6.42 -26.19 27.04
N ALA A 364 -6.63 -25.97 25.73
CA ALA A 364 -5.62 -26.21 24.71
C ALA A 364 -4.42 -25.26 24.81
N LEU A 365 -4.65 -23.98 25.09
CA LEU A 365 -3.57 -23.00 25.30
C LEU A 365 -2.73 -23.30 26.54
N THR A 366 -3.34 -23.82 27.61
CA THR A 366 -2.62 -24.25 28.82
C THR A 366 -1.72 -25.44 28.52
N LEU A 367 -2.26 -26.50 27.90
CA LEU A 367 -1.48 -27.68 27.49
C LEU A 367 -0.39 -27.34 26.47
N ALA A 368 -0.63 -26.41 25.55
CA ALA A 368 0.36 -25.97 24.56
C ALA A 368 1.53 -25.20 25.18
N LYS A 369 1.32 -24.50 26.30
CA LYS A 369 2.37 -23.75 27.02
C LYS A 369 3.31 -24.64 27.83
N GLU A 370 2.86 -25.83 28.21
CA GLU A 370 3.69 -26.83 28.93
C GLU A 370 4.68 -27.55 28.00
N LEU A 371 4.50 -27.42 26.68
CA LEU A 371 5.39 -27.98 25.67
C LEU A 371 6.41 -26.93 25.19
N PRO A 372 7.64 -27.33 24.82
CA PRO A 372 8.63 -26.42 24.25
C PRO A 372 8.09 -25.77 22.96
N GLY A 373 8.16 -24.44 22.89
CA GLY A 373 7.52 -23.63 21.85
C GLY A 373 7.94 -24.03 20.43
N GLY A 374 6.95 -24.16 19.54
CA GLY A 374 7.14 -24.52 18.12
C GLY A 374 7.07 -26.01 17.81
N SER A 375 6.71 -26.87 18.77
CA SER A 375 6.46 -28.29 18.51
C SER A 375 5.14 -28.50 17.75
N GLN A 376 5.14 -29.38 16.74
CA GLN A 376 3.92 -29.82 16.02
C GLN A 376 2.82 -30.29 16.99
N SER A 377 3.18 -30.76 18.18
CA SER A 377 2.24 -31.20 19.22
C SER A 377 1.44 -30.05 19.83
N ALA A 378 1.99 -28.83 19.92
CA ALA A 378 1.28 -27.65 20.43
C ALA A 378 0.22 -27.16 19.43
N ASP A 379 0.57 -27.20 18.15
CA ASP A 379 -0.31 -26.89 17.03
C ASP A 379 -1.51 -27.85 16.95
N LEU A 380 -1.28 -29.15 17.18
CA LEU A 380 -2.32 -30.17 17.24
C LEU A 380 -3.34 -29.95 18.37
N LEU A 381 -2.90 -29.45 19.53
CA LEU A 381 -3.79 -29.14 20.65
C LEU A 381 -4.72 -27.96 20.34
N LEU A 382 -4.22 -26.96 19.61
CA LEU A 382 -5.03 -25.81 19.19
C LEU A 382 -6.03 -26.21 18.10
N VAL A 383 -5.64 -27.06 17.15
CA VAL A 383 -6.55 -27.65 16.15
C VAL A 383 -7.64 -28.47 16.83
N ALA A 384 -7.30 -29.24 17.87
CA ALA A 384 -8.24 -30.03 18.66
C ALA A 384 -9.31 -29.17 19.36
N ALA A 385 -8.95 -27.99 19.89
CA ALA A 385 -9.92 -27.08 20.49
C ALA A 385 -10.97 -26.57 19.49
N VAL A 386 -10.55 -26.27 18.25
CA VAL A 386 -11.46 -25.84 17.18
C VAL A 386 -12.38 -26.99 16.75
N GLU A 387 -11.87 -28.23 16.69
CA GLU A 387 -12.67 -29.41 16.36
C GLU A 387 -13.73 -29.73 17.44
N ILE A 388 -13.45 -29.43 18.71
CA ILE A 388 -14.41 -29.59 19.81
C ILE A 388 -15.52 -28.55 19.72
N MET A 389 -15.18 -27.30 19.37
CA MET A 389 -16.14 -26.21 19.27
C MET A 389 -17.04 -26.32 18.04
N GLU A 390 -16.47 -26.74 16.91
CA GLU A 390 -17.20 -26.88 15.64
C GLU A 390 -16.79 -28.20 14.97
N PRO A 391 -17.47 -29.32 15.27
CA PRO A 391 -17.12 -30.61 14.68
C PRO A 391 -17.34 -30.60 13.17
N SER A 392 -16.34 -31.05 12.41
CA SER A 392 -16.47 -31.16 10.97
C SER A 392 -17.36 -32.33 10.58
N PRO A 393 -18.23 -32.17 9.56
CA PRO A 393 -18.79 -33.32 8.89
C PRO A 393 -17.66 -34.14 8.22
N ARG A 394 -17.72 -35.47 8.32
CA ARG A 394 -16.84 -36.37 7.54
C ARG A 394 -17.22 -36.27 6.06
N PRO A 395 -16.25 -36.19 5.14
CA PRO A 395 -16.55 -36.28 3.71
C PRO A 395 -17.23 -37.62 3.40
N ALA A 396 -18.27 -37.60 2.56
CA ALA A 396 -18.95 -38.81 2.13
C ALA A 396 -18.00 -39.70 1.30
N ASN A 397 -18.16 -41.03 1.40
CA ASN A 397 -17.36 -41.99 0.63
C ASN A 397 -17.39 -41.63 -0.87
N GLY A 398 -16.23 -41.36 -1.46
CA GLY A 398 -16.08 -40.92 -2.86
C GLY A 398 -15.86 -39.42 -3.08
N HIS A 399 -15.98 -38.59 -2.03
CA HIS A 399 -15.57 -37.17 -2.02
C HIS A 399 -14.26 -36.95 -1.26
N GLU A 400 -13.46 -38.00 -1.02
CA GLU A 400 -12.10 -37.82 -0.55
C GLU A 400 -11.34 -37.00 -1.61
N PRO A 401 -10.57 -35.97 -1.22
CA PRO A 401 -9.75 -35.25 -2.17
C PRO A 401 -8.85 -36.29 -2.83
N VAL A 402 -9.04 -36.52 -4.14
CA VAL A 402 -8.10 -37.30 -4.92
C VAL A 402 -6.80 -36.57 -4.74
N ARG A 403 -5.91 -37.15 -3.94
CA ARG A 403 -4.56 -36.66 -3.77
C ARG A 403 -4.03 -36.66 -5.19
N GLU A 404 -3.87 -35.49 -5.81
CA GLU A 404 -2.84 -35.36 -6.83
C GLU A 404 -1.62 -35.91 -6.12
N GLN A 405 -1.17 -37.09 -6.56
CA GLN A 405 0.07 -37.64 -6.07
C GLN A 405 1.06 -36.51 -6.33
N ARG A 406 1.47 -35.82 -5.26
CA ARG A 406 2.73 -35.07 -5.30
C ARG A 406 3.69 -36.10 -5.88
N PRO A 407 4.30 -35.83 -7.04
CA PRO A 407 5.20 -36.80 -7.62
C PRO A 407 6.20 -37.09 -6.52
N VAL A 408 6.15 -38.34 -6.04
CA VAL A 408 7.18 -38.85 -5.18
C VAL A 408 8.41 -38.70 -6.05
N LEU A 409 9.29 -37.76 -5.69
CA LEU A 409 10.68 -37.82 -6.14
C LEU A 409 11.18 -39.17 -5.65
N SER A 410 11.03 -40.19 -6.50
CA SER A 410 11.74 -41.43 -6.34
C SER A 410 13.20 -41.04 -6.48
N LEU A 411 13.85 -40.99 -5.33
CA LEU A 411 15.29 -41.01 -5.17
C LEU A 411 15.78 -42.35 -5.70
N ASN A 412 15.79 -42.49 -7.02
CA ASN A 412 16.56 -43.47 -7.77
C ASN A 412 16.79 -42.86 -9.15
N GLY A 413 18.05 -42.50 -9.39
CA GLY A 413 18.45 -41.66 -10.51
C GLY A 413 18.15 -42.30 -11.86
N GLU A 414 17.44 -41.53 -12.68
CA GLU A 414 17.63 -41.40 -14.13
C GLU A 414 16.96 -40.07 -14.54
N ALA A 415 17.72 -39.20 -15.21
CA ALA A 415 17.28 -37.86 -15.60
C ALA A 415 16.31 -37.92 -16.80
N ALA A 416 15.16 -37.23 -16.72
CA ALA A 416 14.29 -36.96 -17.86
C ALA A 416 13.46 -35.68 -17.61
N GLY A 417 13.46 -34.65 -18.45
CA GLY A 417 14.22 -34.41 -19.67
C GLY A 417 14.35 -32.90 -19.91
N ALA A 418 15.52 -32.50 -20.42
CA ALA A 418 15.73 -31.15 -20.92
C ALA A 418 14.69 -30.86 -22.02
N VAL A 419 14.08 -29.67 -21.99
CA VAL A 419 13.29 -29.16 -23.12
C VAL A 419 14.19 -29.26 -24.36
N PRO A 420 13.86 -30.08 -25.37
CA PRO A 420 14.72 -30.25 -26.52
C PRO A 420 14.94 -28.89 -27.18
N PRO A 421 16.19 -28.50 -27.49
CA PRO A 421 16.45 -27.24 -28.17
C PRO A 421 15.71 -27.23 -29.50
N GLY A 422 15.13 -26.08 -29.84
CA GLY A 422 14.39 -25.91 -31.08
C GLY A 422 14.24 -24.42 -31.38
N ASP A 423 14.00 -24.14 -32.64
CA ASP A 423 14.03 -22.80 -33.23
C ASP A 423 12.63 -22.17 -33.36
N GLY A 424 11.59 -22.92 -33.01
CA GLY A 424 10.19 -22.54 -33.14
C GLY A 424 9.61 -22.66 -34.56
N SER A 425 10.28 -23.37 -35.47
CA SER A 425 9.78 -23.65 -36.83
C SER A 425 8.71 -24.75 -36.86
N ALA A 426 8.14 -25.03 -38.02
CA ALA A 426 7.26 -26.19 -38.25
C ALA A 426 7.97 -27.55 -38.05
N THR A 427 9.31 -27.57 -37.97
CA THR A 427 10.11 -28.76 -37.66
C THR A 427 10.57 -28.81 -36.19
N ASP A 428 10.10 -27.88 -35.36
CA ASP A 428 10.44 -27.85 -33.93
C ASP A 428 9.90 -29.13 -33.23
N PRO A 429 10.70 -29.80 -32.38
CA PRO A 429 10.28 -31.01 -31.67
C PRO A 429 9.01 -30.85 -30.82
N LEU A 430 8.64 -29.62 -30.46
CA LEU A 430 7.47 -29.29 -29.66
C LEU A 430 6.30 -28.73 -30.49
N TYR A 431 6.40 -28.72 -31.83
CA TYR A 431 5.37 -28.18 -32.72
C TYR A 431 4.03 -28.91 -32.58
N ASP A 432 4.03 -30.25 -32.65
CA ASP A 432 2.80 -31.06 -32.54
C ASP A 432 2.13 -30.88 -31.18
N GLN A 433 2.91 -30.80 -30.11
CA GLN A 433 2.42 -30.52 -28.75
C GLN A 433 1.82 -29.11 -28.65
N ALA A 434 2.41 -28.13 -29.34
CA ALA A 434 1.88 -26.77 -29.39
C ALA A 434 0.54 -26.68 -30.13
N VAL A 435 0.39 -27.42 -31.24
CA VAL A 435 -0.88 -27.54 -31.99
C VAL A 435 -1.97 -28.17 -31.13
N GLU A 436 -1.64 -29.22 -30.38
CA GLU A 436 -2.59 -29.89 -29.49
C GLU A 436 -3.09 -28.97 -28.36
N VAL A 437 -2.18 -28.21 -27.74
CA VAL A 437 -2.53 -27.20 -26.71
C VAL A 437 -3.49 -26.15 -27.27
N VAL A 438 -3.20 -25.65 -28.48
CA VAL A 438 -4.03 -24.64 -29.15
C VAL A 438 -5.42 -25.20 -29.50
N ARG A 439 -5.50 -26.43 -30.02
CA ARG A 439 -6.77 -27.10 -30.34
C ARG A 439 -7.62 -27.36 -29.09
N THR A 440 -6.99 -27.82 -28.02
CA THR A 440 -7.67 -28.15 -26.75
C THR A 440 -8.29 -26.90 -26.12
N ASN A 441 -7.59 -25.76 -26.18
CA ASN A 441 -8.04 -24.50 -25.57
C ASN A 441 -8.89 -23.64 -26.52
N GLN A 442 -9.06 -24.05 -27.78
CA GLN A 442 -9.72 -23.30 -28.86
C GLN A 442 -9.26 -21.83 -29.02
N ARG A 443 -8.08 -21.50 -28.50
CA ARG A 443 -7.49 -20.15 -28.55
C ARG A 443 -6.00 -20.29 -28.77
N ALA A 444 -5.45 -19.48 -29.67
CA ALA A 444 -4.01 -19.40 -29.90
C ALA A 444 -3.48 -18.11 -29.28
N SER A 445 -2.50 -18.22 -28.38
CA SER A 445 -1.75 -17.05 -27.90
C SER A 445 -0.35 -17.47 -27.48
N ILE A 446 0.62 -16.57 -27.65
CA ILE A 446 2.03 -16.81 -27.31
C ILE A 446 2.16 -17.21 -25.83
N SER A 447 1.46 -16.49 -24.94
CA SER A 447 1.44 -16.76 -23.50
C SER A 447 0.86 -18.13 -23.13
N LEU A 448 -0.14 -18.61 -23.87
CA LEU A 448 -0.74 -19.93 -23.64
C LEU A 448 0.26 -21.04 -23.93
N VAL A 449 0.90 -20.99 -25.11
CA VAL A 449 1.92 -21.97 -25.53
C VAL A 449 3.15 -21.90 -24.62
N GLN A 450 3.57 -20.70 -24.22
CA GLN A 450 4.68 -20.49 -23.30
C GLN A 450 4.48 -21.20 -21.95
N ARG A 451 3.27 -21.11 -21.38
CA ARG A 451 2.97 -21.71 -20.08
C ARG A 451 2.85 -23.23 -20.15
N HIS A 452 2.24 -23.76 -21.20
CA HIS A 452 2.01 -25.21 -21.34
C HIS A 452 3.30 -25.96 -21.71
N LEU A 453 4.15 -25.39 -22.56
CA LEU A 453 5.38 -26.04 -23.02
C LEU A 453 6.64 -25.60 -22.26
N ARG A 454 6.52 -24.66 -21.32
CA ARG A 454 7.63 -24.10 -20.52
C ARG A 454 8.80 -23.61 -21.38
N ILE A 455 8.52 -23.03 -22.53
CA ILE A 455 9.49 -22.48 -23.47
C ILE A 455 9.59 -20.95 -23.35
N GLY A 456 10.66 -20.35 -23.90
CA GLY A 456 10.82 -18.88 -23.94
C GLY A 456 9.90 -18.20 -24.96
N TYR A 457 9.65 -16.90 -24.75
CA TYR A 457 8.73 -16.08 -25.57
C TYR A 457 9.01 -16.16 -27.07
N ASN A 458 10.28 -16.00 -27.48
CA ASN A 458 10.66 -15.97 -28.90
C ASN A 458 10.37 -17.30 -29.63
N ARG A 459 10.54 -18.43 -28.95
CA ARG A 459 10.25 -19.76 -29.51
C ARG A 459 8.75 -20.00 -29.60
N ALA A 460 7.99 -19.59 -28.58
CA ALA A 460 6.52 -19.66 -28.59
C ALA A 460 5.90 -18.77 -29.68
N ALA A 461 6.46 -17.58 -29.93
CA ALA A 461 6.02 -16.70 -30.99
C ALA A 461 6.18 -17.34 -32.38
N ARG A 462 7.37 -17.89 -32.66
CA ARG A 462 7.66 -18.58 -33.93
C ARG A 462 6.81 -19.85 -34.14
N LEU A 463 6.49 -20.57 -33.06
CA LEU A 463 5.57 -21.72 -33.15
C LEU A 463 4.17 -21.29 -33.59
N ILE A 464 3.67 -20.17 -33.05
CA ILE A 464 2.38 -19.60 -33.45
C ILE A 464 2.42 -19.10 -34.91
N GLU A 465 3.50 -18.44 -35.33
CA GLU A 465 3.70 -18.00 -36.73
C GLU A 465 3.77 -19.21 -37.70
N SER A 466 4.45 -20.29 -37.29
CA SER A 466 4.53 -21.53 -38.06
C SER A 466 3.18 -22.26 -38.13
N MET A 467 2.35 -22.17 -37.08
CA MET A 467 0.97 -22.68 -37.07
C MET A 467 0.04 -21.84 -37.95
N GLU A 468 0.27 -20.54 -38.04
CA GLU A 468 -0.46 -19.66 -38.96
C GLU A 468 -0.09 -19.96 -40.42
N ALA A 469 1.21 -20.08 -40.72
CA ALA A 469 1.67 -20.46 -42.06
C ALA A 469 1.16 -21.83 -42.51
N ALA A 470 0.99 -22.79 -41.58
CA ALA A 470 0.42 -24.10 -41.84
C ALA A 470 -1.13 -24.12 -41.87
N GLY A 471 -1.79 -22.98 -41.61
CA GLY A 471 -3.25 -22.86 -41.63
C GLY A 471 -3.98 -23.47 -40.42
N VAL A 472 -3.25 -23.84 -39.36
CA VAL A 472 -3.81 -24.35 -38.08
C VAL A 472 -4.50 -23.24 -37.30
N VAL A 473 -4.01 -22.02 -37.46
CA VAL A 473 -4.44 -20.81 -36.76
C VAL A 473 -4.64 -19.70 -37.80
N LYS A 474 -5.64 -18.84 -37.61
CA LYS A 474 -5.84 -17.63 -38.43
C LYS A 474 -5.66 -16.39 -37.57
N GLY A 475 -4.77 -15.49 -37.97
CA GLY A 475 -4.53 -14.22 -37.32
C GLY A 475 -5.00 -13.03 -38.15
N THR A 476 -5.56 -12.01 -37.49
CA THR A 476 -5.60 -10.65 -38.03
C THR A 476 -5.22 -9.72 -36.88
N GLN A 477 -4.08 -9.02 -36.99
CA GLN A 477 -3.58 -8.06 -36.00
C GLN A 477 -3.39 -8.63 -34.56
N GLY A 478 -2.73 -9.78 -34.42
CA GLY A 478 -2.28 -10.29 -33.12
C GLY A 478 -3.33 -11.04 -32.29
N VAL A 479 -4.54 -11.21 -32.83
CA VAL A 479 -5.57 -12.11 -32.27
C VAL A 479 -5.66 -13.35 -33.15
N TYR A 480 -5.33 -14.50 -32.56
CA TYR A 480 -5.23 -15.77 -33.26
C TYR A 480 -6.37 -16.71 -32.87
N THR A 481 -7.17 -17.13 -33.84
CA THR A 481 -8.28 -18.09 -33.65
C THR A 481 -7.94 -19.41 -34.32
N VAL A 482 -8.38 -20.52 -33.73
CA VAL A 482 -8.11 -21.86 -34.26
C VAL A 482 -8.95 -22.06 -35.53
N ALA A 483 -8.31 -22.47 -36.62
CA ALA A 483 -9.04 -22.76 -37.85
C ALA A 483 -9.94 -23.99 -37.64
N THR A 484 -11.24 -23.84 -37.91
CA THR A 484 -12.21 -24.94 -37.84
C THR A 484 -11.92 -25.95 -38.96
N VAL A 485 -11.65 -27.20 -38.58
CA VAL A 485 -11.49 -28.30 -39.53
C VAL A 485 -12.84 -28.53 -40.21
N THR A 486 -12.98 -28.08 -41.45
CA THR A 486 -14.05 -28.51 -42.35
C THR A 486 -13.68 -29.91 -42.83
N GLY A 487 -14.31 -30.93 -42.26
CA GLY A 487 -14.26 -32.27 -42.84
C GLY A 487 -14.93 -32.27 -44.21
N ALA A 488 -14.19 -32.70 -45.23
CA ALA A 488 -14.78 -33.06 -46.52
C ALA A 488 -15.70 -34.27 -46.32
N ALA A 489 -16.92 -34.17 -46.85
CA ALA A 489 -17.75 -35.32 -47.16
C ALA A 489 -17.22 -35.98 -48.44
N ALA A 490 -17.15 -37.31 -48.40
CA ALA A 490 -16.95 -38.28 -49.49
C ALA A 490 -15.57 -38.35 -50.15
#